data_AF-A0A3P6B071-F1
#
_entry.id   AF-A0A3P6B071-F1
#
_cell.length_a   1.000
_cell.length_b   1.000
_cell.length_c   1.000
_cell.angle_alpha   90.00
_cell.angle_beta   90.00
_cell.angle_gamma   90.00
#
_symmetry.space_group_name_H-M   'P 1'
#
loop_
_entity.id
_entity.type
_entity.pdbx_description
1 polymer ?
#
loop_
_entity_poly.entity_id
_entity_poly.type
_entity_poly.pdbx_seq_one_letter_code
_entity_poly.pdbx_strand_id
1 'polypeptide(L)'
;MLHDILENCPKDNEAAMIEEIATDVSNKLINSAPSSDFDSLVGMRAHMEKMKTLLRLDSSEVRIIGIWGPSGIGKSTIARFLFSQHSPDFQLSVFMDDIKRDYPRPGFNRYNAQLQLQQKFLSRIINQKD
;
A
#
# COMPACT_ATOMS: atom_id res chain seq x y z
N MET A 1 -17.48 9.98 -24.28
CA MET A 1 -16.45 9.52 -23.31
C MET A 1 -15.52 8.47 -23.90
N LEU A 2 -15.93 7.21 -24.15
CA LEU A 2 -15.06 6.24 -24.86
C LEU A 2 -14.73 6.68 -26.30
N HIS A 3 -15.69 7.35 -26.96
CA HIS A 3 -15.49 7.94 -28.28
C HIS A 3 -14.48 9.10 -28.30
N ASP A 4 -14.36 9.88 -27.21
CA ASP A 4 -13.47 11.04 -27.15
C ASP A 4 -12.00 10.64 -26.89
N ILE A 5 -11.78 9.51 -26.20
CA ILE A 5 -10.46 8.92 -25.93
C ILE A 5 -9.83 8.40 -27.22
N LEU A 6 -10.65 7.82 -28.11
CA LEU A 6 -10.18 7.30 -29.40
C LEU A 6 -9.81 8.41 -30.41
N GLU A 7 -10.36 9.62 -30.26
CA GLU A 7 -10.18 10.72 -31.21
C GLU A 7 -8.94 11.59 -30.95
N ASN A 8 -8.32 11.52 -29.76
CA ASN A 8 -7.21 12.41 -29.36
C ASN A 8 -5.82 11.74 -29.27
N CYS A 9 -5.63 10.55 -29.84
CA CYS A 9 -4.42 9.76 -29.61
C CYS A 9 -3.30 10.00 -30.67
N PRO A 10 -2.05 10.32 -30.27
CA PRO A 10 -0.87 10.18 -31.11
C PRO A 10 -0.68 8.69 -31.44
N LYS A 11 -0.77 8.34 -32.73
CA LYS A 11 -0.95 6.96 -33.24
C LYS A 11 0.22 5.98 -33.04
N ASP A 12 1.20 6.28 -32.21
CA ASP A 12 2.51 5.61 -32.27
C ASP A 12 2.86 4.77 -31.02
N ASN A 13 1.98 4.64 -30.01
CA ASN A 13 2.28 3.82 -28.82
C ASN A 13 1.06 3.07 -28.27
N GLU A 14 0.86 1.83 -28.73
CA GLU A 14 -0.18 0.91 -28.27
C GLU A 14 -0.16 0.72 -26.74
N ALA A 15 1.02 0.69 -26.12
CA ALA A 15 1.15 0.53 -24.67
C ALA A 15 0.53 1.70 -23.89
N ALA A 16 0.71 2.93 -24.36
CA ALA A 16 0.11 4.12 -23.74
C ALA A 16 -1.42 4.10 -23.84
N MET A 17 -1.95 3.64 -24.97
CA MET A 17 -3.39 3.50 -25.17
C MET A 17 -4.00 2.44 -24.22
N ILE A 18 -3.32 1.30 -24.05
CA ILE A 18 -3.74 0.25 -23.12
C ILE A 18 -3.71 0.78 -21.67
N GLU A 19 -2.66 1.50 -21.29
CA GLU A 19 -2.53 2.11 -19.96
C GLU A 19 -3.64 3.13 -19.69
N GLU A 20 -3.98 3.98 -20.67
CA GLU A 20 -5.06 4.97 -20.54
C GLU A 20 -6.42 4.29 -20.34
N ILE A 21 -6.75 3.28 -21.15
CA ILE A 21 -8.00 2.53 -21.03
C ILE A 21 -8.07 1.80 -19.68
N ALA A 22 -6.99 1.14 -19.27
CA ALA A 22 -6.92 0.43 -17.99
C ALA A 22 -7.10 1.40 -16.80
N THR A 23 -6.50 2.59 -16.89
CA THR A 23 -6.61 3.64 -15.88
C THR A 23 -8.03 4.19 -15.80
N ASP A 24 -8.67 4.50 -16.93
CA ASP A 24 -10.05 5.01 -16.97
C ASP A 24 -11.05 3.99 -16.38
N VAL A 25 -10.94 2.72 -16.79
CA VAL A 25 -11.79 1.64 -16.25
C VAL A 25 -11.56 1.47 -14.75
N SER A 26 -10.31 1.46 -14.29
CA SER A 26 -9.97 1.34 -12.87
C SER A 26 -10.53 2.49 -12.05
N ASN A 27 -10.38 3.72 -12.53
CA ASN A 27 -10.91 4.92 -11.86
C ASN A 27 -12.44 4.89 -11.76
N LYS A 28 -13.13 4.46 -12.82
CA LYS A 28 -14.60 4.29 -12.79
C LYS A 28 -15.04 3.27 -11.75
N LEU A 29 -14.33 2.15 -11.64
CA LEU A 29 -14.63 1.11 -10.65
C LEU A 29 -14.41 1.62 -9.22
N ILE A 30 -13.28 2.28 -8.95
CA ILE A 30 -12.96 2.86 -7.64
C ILE A 30 -14.02 3.90 -7.24
N ASN A 31 -14.41 4.77 -8.17
CA ASN A 31 -15.41 5.81 -7.91
C ASN A 31 -16.83 5.25 -7.73
N SER A 32 -17.13 4.08 -8.30
CA SER A 32 -18.45 3.44 -8.18
C SER A 32 -18.67 2.74 -6.83
N ALA A 33 -17.59 2.33 -6.16
CA ALA A 33 -17.63 1.70 -4.85
C ALA A 33 -16.41 2.16 -4.02
N PRO A 34 -16.46 3.38 -3.45
CA PRO A 34 -15.42 3.84 -2.53
C PRO A 34 -15.27 2.83 -1.38
N SER A 35 -14.03 2.49 -1.02
CA SER A 35 -13.77 1.64 0.14
C SER A 35 -14.27 2.35 1.40
N SER A 36 -15.32 1.80 2.01
CA SER A 36 -15.90 2.26 3.27
C SER A 36 -15.20 1.67 4.50
N ASP A 37 -14.12 0.90 4.28
CA ASP A 37 -13.39 0.15 5.31
C ASP A 37 -12.90 1.03 6.46
N PHE A 38 -12.80 2.34 6.21
CA PHE A 38 -12.27 3.31 7.16
C PHE A 38 -13.22 4.46 7.51
N ASP A 39 -14.41 4.53 6.92
CA ASP A 39 -15.38 5.62 7.17
C ASP A 39 -15.88 5.64 8.61
N SER A 40 -15.87 4.49 9.28
CA SER A 40 -16.25 4.35 10.70
C SER A 40 -15.12 4.71 11.68
N LEU A 41 -13.90 4.98 11.20
CA LEU A 41 -12.74 5.24 12.06
C LEU A 41 -12.64 6.70 12.50
N VAL A 42 -13.22 6.99 13.67
CA VAL A 42 -13.14 8.31 14.30
C VAL A 42 -11.68 8.68 14.65
N GLY A 43 -11.29 9.92 14.34
CA GLY A 43 -9.96 10.45 14.69
C GLY A 43 -8.83 10.07 13.73
N MET A 44 -9.09 9.27 12.68
CA MET A 44 -8.06 8.86 11.72
C MET A 44 -7.43 10.05 11.00
N ARG A 45 -8.23 11.07 10.66
CA ARG A 45 -7.75 12.32 10.04
C ARG A 45 -6.62 12.96 10.86
N ALA A 46 -6.80 13.09 12.18
CA ALA A 46 -5.79 13.71 13.05
C ALA A 46 -4.51 12.86 13.15
N HIS A 47 -4.63 11.53 13.13
CA HIS A 47 -3.48 10.65 13.04
C HIS A 47 -2.75 10.82 11.69
N MET A 48 -3.50 10.97 10.60
CA MET A 48 -2.92 11.06 9.27
C MET A 48 -2.21 12.40 9.00
N GLU A 49 -2.74 13.51 9.52
CA GLU A 49 -2.02 14.79 9.50
C GLU A 49 -0.67 14.71 10.22
N LYS A 50 -0.62 14.04 11.38
CA LYS A 50 0.65 13.80 12.09
C LYS A 50 1.58 12.91 11.27
N MET A 51 1.08 11.81 10.69
CA MET A 51 1.90 10.90 9.90
C MET A 51 2.44 11.56 8.63
N LYS A 52 1.66 12.41 7.96
CA LYS A 52 2.08 13.14 6.76
C LYS A 52 3.34 13.97 7.01
N THR A 53 3.42 14.65 8.15
CA THR A 53 4.61 15.43 8.54
C THR A 53 5.86 14.59 8.79
N LEU A 54 5.70 13.33 9.20
CA LEU A 54 6.79 12.38 9.44
C LEU A 54 7.26 11.69 8.16
N LEU A 55 6.32 11.39 7.25
CA LEU A 55 6.59 10.69 6.00
C LEU A 55 7.39 11.55 5.03
N ARG A 56 7.04 12.85 4.91
CA ARG A 56 7.65 13.79 3.96
C ARG A 56 7.79 13.17 2.56
N LEU A 57 6.67 12.75 1.97
CA LEU A 57 6.66 11.96 0.73
C LEU A 57 7.37 12.66 -0.45
N ASP A 58 7.51 13.98 -0.40
CA ASP A 58 8.21 14.79 -1.41
C ASP A 58 9.76 14.70 -1.33
N SER A 59 10.32 13.96 -0.38
CA SER A 59 11.76 13.82 -0.18
C SER A 59 12.24 12.42 -0.58
N SER A 60 13.36 12.35 -1.32
CA SER A 60 13.97 11.12 -1.82
C SER A 60 14.73 10.29 -0.76
N GLU A 61 14.60 10.63 0.53
CA GLU A 61 15.30 9.95 1.60
C GLU A 61 14.56 8.69 2.07
N VAL A 62 15.30 7.65 2.44
CA VAL A 62 14.73 6.44 3.05
C VAL A 62 14.46 6.70 4.53
N ARG A 63 13.23 6.43 4.97
CA ARG A 63 12.79 6.63 6.36
C ARG A 63 12.20 5.36 6.96
N ILE A 64 12.49 5.13 8.24
CA ILE A 64 11.86 4.10 9.06
C ILE A 64 11.00 4.81 10.11
N ILE A 65 9.70 4.53 10.12
CA ILE A 65 8.75 5.15 11.04
C ILE A 65 8.13 4.07 11.93
N GLY A 66 8.25 4.25 13.25
CA GLY A 66 7.67 3.36 14.25
C GLY A 66 6.38 3.91 14.85
N ILE A 67 5.32 3.10 14.89
CA ILE A 67 4.09 3.40 15.63
C ILE A 67 4.08 2.54 16.91
N TRP A 68 4.23 3.15 18.07
CA TRP A 68 4.22 2.47 19.37
C TRP A 68 3.09 2.96 20.27
N GLY A 69 2.79 2.20 21.33
CA GLY A 69 1.76 2.55 22.31
C GLY A 69 1.02 1.33 22.87
N PRO A 70 0.04 1.55 23.77
CA PRO A 70 -0.71 0.49 24.45
C PRO A 70 -1.38 -0.49 23.49
N SER A 71 -1.63 -1.73 23.97
CA SER A 71 -2.41 -2.71 23.20
C SER A 71 -3.83 -2.18 22.95
N GLY A 72 -4.43 -2.50 21.80
CA GLY A 72 -5.80 -2.11 21.47
C GLY A 72 -6.01 -0.67 20.97
N ILE A 73 -5.02 0.21 21.04
CA ILE A 73 -5.17 1.63 20.61
C ILE A 73 -5.27 1.85 19.09
N GLY A 74 -5.26 0.79 18.28
CA GLY A 74 -5.41 0.91 16.82
C GLY A 74 -4.11 1.16 16.03
N LYS A 75 -2.92 0.87 16.57
CA LYS A 75 -1.63 1.06 15.87
C LYS A 75 -1.58 0.39 14.48
N SER A 76 -1.95 -0.88 14.43
CA SER A 76 -2.02 -1.64 13.17
C SER A 76 -3.08 -1.08 12.22
N THR A 77 -4.17 -0.53 12.76
CA THR A 77 -5.22 0.14 11.99
C THR A 77 -4.69 1.41 11.32
N ILE A 78 -3.93 2.24 12.04
CA ILE A 78 -3.28 3.43 11.48
C ILE A 78 -2.28 3.02 10.38
N ALA A 79 -1.45 2.00 10.62
CA ALA A 79 -0.50 1.50 9.62
C ALA A 79 -1.21 0.99 8.35
N ARG A 80 -2.33 0.27 8.50
CA ARG A 80 -3.12 -0.24 7.38
C ARG A 80 -3.78 0.88 6.59
N PHE A 81 -4.34 1.88 7.27
CA PHE A 81 -4.91 3.07 6.62
C PHE A 81 -3.82 3.84 5.85
N LEU A 82 -2.65 4.02 6.46
CA LEU A 82 -1.56 4.70 5.79
C LEU A 82 -1.12 3.97 4.52
N PHE A 83 -1.03 2.64 4.60
CA PHE A 83 -0.73 1.80 3.45
C PHE A 83 -1.80 1.93 2.35
N SER A 84 -3.09 1.88 2.68
CA SER A 84 -4.14 1.98 1.66
C SER A 84 -4.17 3.33 0.93
N GLN A 85 -3.78 4.41 1.61
CA GLN A 85 -3.73 5.75 1.02
C GLN A 85 -2.50 5.96 0.13
N HIS A 86 -1.34 5.46 0.54
CA HIS A 86 -0.07 5.81 -0.11
C HIS A 86 0.60 4.66 -0.87
N SER A 87 0.09 3.42 -0.78
CA SER A 87 0.64 2.32 -1.58
C SER A 87 0.67 2.59 -3.10
N PRO A 88 -0.29 3.33 -3.71
CA PRO A 88 -0.25 3.66 -5.14
C PRO A 88 0.81 4.70 -5.50
N ASP A 89 1.29 5.48 -4.52
CA ASP A 89 2.30 6.52 -4.74
C ASP A 89 3.72 5.93 -4.94
N PHE A 90 3.90 4.63 -4.70
CA PHE A 90 5.18 3.93 -4.83
C PHE A 90 5.12 2.88 -5.94
N GLN A 91 6.24 2.72 -6.66
CA GLN A 91 6.37 1.69 -7.69
C GLN A 91 6.14 0.28 -7.14
N LEU A 92 6.64 0.00 -5.92
CA LEU A 92 6.48 -1.26 -5.23
C LEU A 92 6.07 -0.99 -3.78
N SER A 93 5.02 -1.65 -3.32
CA SER A 93 4.50 -1.50 -1.96
C SER A 93 4.03 -2.85 -1.42
N VAL A 94 4.34 -3.13 -0.15
CA VAL A 94 3.94 -4.39 0.51
C VAL A 94 3.47 -4.12 1.94
N PHE A 95 2.33 -4.71 2.29
CA PHE A 95 1.85 -4.77 3.66
C PHE A 95 2.07 -6.18 4.23
N MET A 96 2.78 -6.25 5.34
CA MET A 96 3.00 -7.49 6.09
C MET A 96 2.18 -7.45 7.38
N ASP A 97 1.02 -8.08 7.35
CA ASP A 97 0.19 -8.30 8.52
C ASP A 97 0.45 -9.67 9.16
N ASP A 98 -0.14 -9.86 10.35
CA ASP A 98 -0.17 -11.14 11.08
C ASP A 98 1.18 -11.81 11.31
N ILE A 99 2.24 -11.00 11.40
CA ILE A 99 3.60 -11.45 11.67
C ILE A 99 3.65 -12.39 12.89
N LYS A 100 2.88 -12.12 13.95
CA LYS A 100 2.81 -12.96 15.16
C LYS A 100 2.26 -14.38 14.92
N ARG A 101 1.39 -14.60 13.95
CA ARG A 101 0.88 -15.94 13.59
C ARG A 101 1.96 -16.78 12.92
N ASP A 102 2.86 -16.12 12.17
CA ASP A 102 3.98 -16.76 11.50
C ASP A 102 5.16 -17.06 12.44
N TYR A 103 5.14 -16.59 13.70
CA TYR A 103 6.09 -17.00 14.72
C TYR A 103 5.60 -18.27 15.42
N PRO A 104 6.21 -19.44 15.21
CA PRO A 104 5.93 -20.60 16.01
C PRO A 104 6.42 -20.36 17.44
N ARG A 105 5.76 -21.04 18.38
CA ARG A 105 5.97 -21.11 19.84
C ARG A 105 7.44 -21.07 20.35
N PRO A 106 7.64 -20.90 21.68
CA PRO A 106 8.97 -20.85 22.30
C PRO A 106 9.81 -22.07 21.89
N GLY A 107 10.95 -21.81 21.26
CA GLY A 107 11.85 -22.83 20.70
C GLY A 107 12.41 -22.49 19.31
N PHE A 108 11.82 -21.51 18.62
CA PHE A 108 12.30 -21.07 17.31
C PHE A 108 13.53 -20.16 17.42
N ASN A 109 14.58 -20.48 16.67
CA ASN A 109 15.77 -19.63 16.52
C ASN A 109 15.36 -18.28 15.91
N ARG A 110 15.69 -17.18 16.61
CA ARG A 110 15.46 -15.79 16.15
C ARG A 110 15.96 -15.55 14.73
N TYR A 111 17.09 -16.17 14.37
CA TYR A 111 17.67 -16.09 13.04
C TYR A 111 16.73 -16.69 11.97
N ASN A 112 16.15 -17.87 12.22
CA ASN A 112 15.27 -18.54 11.26
C ASN A 112 13.98 -17.74 11.05
N ALA A 113 13.41 -17.17 12.12
CA ALA A 113 12.22 -16.34 12.01
C ALA A 113 12.50 -15.04 11.24
N GLN A 114 13.66 -14.41 11.45
CA GLN A 114 14.09 -13.25 10.68
C GLN A 114 14.25 -13.61 9.19
N LEU A 115 14.89 -14.74 8.90
CA LEU A 115 15.10 -15.19 7.52
C LEU A 115 13.77 -15.45 6.80
N GLN A 116 12.80 -16.07 7.48
CA GLN A 116 11.45 -16.29 6.93
C GLN A 116 10.73 -14.98 6.62
N LEU A 117 10.82 -13.98 7.51
CA LEU A 117 10.23 -12.66 7.26
C LEU A 117 10.90 -11.94 6.09
N GLN A 118 12.23 -12.02 5.98
CA GLN A 118 12.95 -11.46 4.85
C GLN A 118 12.55 -12.12 3.53
N GLN A 119 12.46 -13.46 3.51
CA GLN A 119 11.99 -14.20 2.32
C GLN A 119 10.55 -13.84 1.96
N LYS A 120 9.65 -13.75 2.94
CA LYS A 120 8.24 -13.37 2.72
C LYS A 120 8.10 -11.93 2.23
N PHE A 121 8.92 -11.02 2.73
CA PHE A 121 8.97 -9.63 2.25
C PHE A 121 9.42 -9.58 0.79
N LEU A 122 10.55 -10.23 0.48
CA LEU A 122 11.12 -10.25 -0.87
C LEU A 122 10.17 -10.89 -1.89
N SER A 123 9.53 -12.01 -1.56
CA SER A 123 8.59 -12.66 -2.47
C SER A 123 7.39 -11.78 -2.79
N ARG A 124 6.84 -11.08 -1.78
CA ARG A 124 5.69 -10.19 -1.97
C ARG A 124 6.04 -8.90 -2.71
N ILE A 125 7.22 -8.33 -2.47
CA ILE A 125 7.60 -7.05 -3.07
C ILE A 125 8.14 -7.21 -4.49
N ILE A 126 8.84 -8.30 -4.80
CA ILE A 126 9.49 -8.48 -6.11
C ILE A 126 8.51 -9.03 -7.13
N ASN A 127 7.70 -10.04 -6.78
CA ASN A 127 6.63 -10.69 -7.55
C ASN A 127 6.62 -10.50 -9.10
N GLN A 128 7.80 -10.56 -9.73
CA GLN A 128 7.95 -10.88 -11.14
C GLN A 128 7.59 -12.36 -11.23
N LYS A 129 6.46 -12.65 -11.87
CA LYS A 129 6.27 -13.97 -12.45
C LYS A 129 7.31 -14.08 -13.56
N ASP A 130 8.23 -15.02 -13.42
CA ASP A 130 8.94 -15.57 -14.58
C ASP A 130 7.93 -16.07 -15.62
#